data_AF-A0A327JKQ2-F1
#
_entry.id   AF-A0A327JKQ2-F1
#
_cell.length_a   1.000
_cell.length_b   1.000
_cell.length_c   1.000
_cell.angle_alpha   90.00
_cell.angle_beta   90.00
_cell.angle_gamma   90.00
#
_symmetry.space_group_name_H-M   'P 1'
#
loop_
_entity.id
_entity.type
_entity.pdbx_description
1 polymer ?
#
loop_
_entity_poly.entity_id
_entity_poly.type
_entity_poly.pdbx_seq_one_letter_code
_entity_poly.pdbx_strand_id
1 'polypeptide(L)'
;MNYFYDPKENERVASARESFSGRLLTDRQFDEAMAITGIIEREIVKSGAFKDKLGDYSYAFARSERFDTAKAETVLRDLFKERTGQSMNDMRKEFAERAEKLTDEQRQGAYQYAVDIGVMVENGDKLSFNRAFAHQSQTLGQELSITDAYAKSLMIEEFRAVENAELFEWGKELDERFYRPQIEAEKAEREAQRSQEKSRSRSSDRGGTETRSTARTSSRPRGPEMRR
;
A
#
# COMPACT_ATOMS: atom_id res chain seq x y z
N MET A 1 22.45 9.05 -4.35
CA MET A 1 21.11 8.49 -4.61
C MET A 1 20.13 9.34 -3.81
N ASN A 2 19.14 9.94 -4.46
CA ASN A 2 18.14 10.78 -3.80
C ASN A 2 17.08 9.88 -3.17
N TYR A 3 17.09 9.75 -1.85
CA TYR A 3 16.05 9.04 -1.12
C TYR A 3 14.97 10.01 -0.61
N PHE A 4 13.74 9.51 -0.66
CA PHE A 4 12.45 10.14 -0.36
C PHE A 4 12.27 10.49 1.12
N TYR A 5 13.09 11.38 1.65
CA TYR A 5 13.03 11.79 3.05
C TYR A 5 12.86 13.31 3.14
N ASP A 6 12.00 13.76 4.06
CA ASP A 6 11.98 15.15 4.51
C ASP A 6 13.42 15.55 4.93
N PRO A 7 13.91 16.76 4.68
CA PRO A 7 15.23 17.22 5.16
C PRO A 7 15.55 16.84 6.61
N LYS A 8 14.55 16.84 7.52
CA LYS A 8 14.72 16.39 8.91
C LYS A 8 14.94 14.88 9.07
N GLU A 9 14.37 14.08 8.18
CA GLU A 9 14.58 12.64 8.14
C GLU A 9 15.98 12.29 7.62
N ASN A 10 16.56 13.09 6.72
CA ASN A 10 17.94 12.86 6.23
C ASN A 10 18.99 12.94 7.35
N GLU A 11 18.85 13.88 8.28
CA GLU A 11 19.75 13.98 9.45
C GLU A 11 19.62 12.76 10.37
N ARG A 12 18.40 12.29 10.60
CA ARG A 12 18.14 11.10 11.43
C ARG A 12 18.60 9.82 10.77
N VAL A 13 18.48 9.71 9.45
CA VAL A 13 19.03 8.58 8.67
C VAL A 13 20.56 8.56 8.77
N ALA A 14 21.21 9.72 8.67
CA ALA A 14 22.65 9.82 8.89
C ALA A 14 23.06 9.42 10.32
N SER A 15 22.32 9.88 11.33
CA SER A 15 22.53 9.46 12.73
C SER A 15 22.35 7.95 12.91
N ALA A 16 21.28 7.38 12.36
CA ALA A 16 21.02 5.94 12.40
C ALA A 16 22.13 5.15 11.71
N ARG A 17 22.71 5.66 10.62
CA ARG A 17 23.86 5.04 9.93
C ARG A 17 25.11 5.03 10.81
N GLU A 18 25.33 6.10 11.55
CA GLU A 18 26.46 6.23 12.49
C GLU A 18 26.22 5.55 13.85
N SER A 19 25.03 4.99 14.08
CA SER A 19 24.73 4.23 15.29
C SER A 19 25.51 2.91 15.38
N PHE A 20 25.55 2.30 16.57
CA PHE A 20 26.21 1.01 16.78
C PHE A 20 25.69 -0.06 15.82
N SER A 21 24.37 -0.23 15.75
CA SER A 21 23.76 -1.22 14.87
C SER A 21 23.89 -0.82 13.38
N GLY A 22 23.86 0.48 13.05
CA GLY A 22 24.01 0.96 11.68
C GLY A 22 25.40 0.75 11.06
N ARG A 23 26.47 1.00 11.83
CA ARG A 23 27.86 0.85 11.38
C ARG A 23 28.29 -0.60 11.12
N LEU A 24 27.59 -1.55 11.72
CA LEU A 24 27.86 -2.98 11.56
C LEU A 24 27.23 -3.59 10.30
N LEU A 25 26.39 -2.82 9.60
CA LEU A 25 25.71 -3.25 8.39
C LEU A 25 26.43 -2.73 7.15
N THR A 26 26.44 -3.53 6.09
CA THR A 26 26.74 -3.02 4.75
C THR A 26 25.69 -1.99 4.31
N ASP A 27 25.99 -1.17 3.31
CA ASP A 27 25.04 -0.15 2.83
C ASP A 27 23.69 -0.77 2.42
N ARG A 28 23.71 -1.90 1.72
CA ARG A 28 22.50 -2.61 1.30
C ARG A 28 21.67 -3.12 2.48
N GLN A 29 22.34 -3.71 3.47
CA GLN A 29 21.70 -4.20 4.68
C GLN A 29 21.08 -3.06 5.48
N PHE A 30 21.76 -1.92 5.54
CA PHE A 30 21.27 -0.72 6.20
C PHE A 30 20.04 -0.17 5.49
N ASP A 31 20.08 0.00 4.16
CA ASP A 31 18.95 0.51 3.38
C ASP A 31 17.71 -0.39 3.53
N GLU A 32 17.89 -1.71 3.49
CA GLU A 32 16.81 -2.68 3.71
C GLU A 32 16.25 -2.58 5.14
N ALA A 33 17.12 -2.55 6.15
CA ALA A 33 16.70 -2.39 7.53
C ALA A 33 15.91 -1.08 7.73
N MET A 34 16.35 0.02 7.14
CA MET A 34 15.65 1.31 7.20
C MET A 34 14.26 1.23 6.56
N ALA A 35 14.13 0.58 5.41
CA ALA A 35 12.83 0.34 4.78
C ALA A 35 11.90 -0.48 5.68
N ILE A 36 12.42 -1.53 6.34
CA ILE A 36 11.67 -2.34 7.29
C ILE A 36 11.19 -1.49 8.48
N THR A 37 12.05 -0.64 9.06
CA THR A 37 11.64 0.23 10.17
C THR A 37 10.50 1.17 9.77
N GLY A 38 10.46 1.65 8.53
CA GLY A 38 9.36 2.46 8.01
C GLY A 38 8.05 1.67 7.83
N ILE A 39 8.14 0.38 7.47
CA ILE A 39 6.96 -0.50 7.45
C ILE A 39 6.42 -0.70 8.87
N ILE A 40 7.30 -0.92 9.84
CA ILE A 40 6.90 -1.12 11.24
C ILE A 40 6.27 0.15 11.82
N GLU A 41 6.84 1.33 11.56
CA GLU A 41 6.27 2.61 11.99
C GLU A 41 4.85 2.79 11.44
N ARG A 42 4.66 2.54 10.14
CA ARG A 42 3.32 2.61 9.53
C ARG A 42 2.32 1.65 10.17
N GLU A 43 2.76 0.45 10.58
CA GLU A 43 1.88 -0.47 11.30
C GLU A 43 1.51 0.07 12.69
N ILE A 44 2.46 0.67 13.42
CA ILE A 44 2.17 1.29 14.72
C ILE A 44 1.19 2.44 14.57
N VAL A 45 1.40 3.33 13.59
CA VAL A 45 0.47 4.43 13.29
C VAL A 45 -0.90 3.88 12.91
N LYS A 46 -0.97 2.85 12.08
CA LYS A 46 -2.22 2.28 11.61
C LYS A 46 -3.03 1.60 12.71
N SER A 47 -2.41 0.74 13.52
CA SER A 47 -3.12 -0.20 14.41
C SER A 47 -2.66 -0.14 15.86
N GLY A 48 -1.55 0.52 16.17
CA GLY A 48 -0.91 0.46 17.49
C GLY A 48 -0.23 -0.89 17.75
N ALA A 49 -0.15 -1.78 16.76
CA ALA A 49 0.55 -3.05 16.85
C ALA A 49 1.87 -3.02 16.09
N PHE A 50 2.79 -3.92 16.43
CA PHE A 50 4.05 -4.08 15.69
C PHE A 50 4.72 -5.44 15.85
N LYS A 51 4.39 -6.21 16.89
CA LYS A 51 5.13 -7.44 17.24
C LYS A 51 5.15 -8.46 16.10
N ASP A 52 4.01 -8.68 15.44
CA ASP A 52 3.91 -9.65 14.35
C ASP A 52 4.74 -9.19 13.14
N LYS A 53 4.58 -7.92 12.72
CA LYS A 53 5.39 -7.34 11.65
C LYS A 53 6.89 -7.37 11.97
N LEU A 54 7.26 -7.02 13.19
CA LEU A 54 8.64 -7.08 13.64
C LEU A 54 9.17 -8.52 13.57
N GLY A 55 8.42 -9.50 14.05
CA GLY A 55 8.80 -10.91 13.99
C GLY A 55 8.98 -11.40 12.54
N ASP A 56 8.00 -11.14 11.68
CA ASP A 56 8.01 -11.55 10.28
C ASP A 56 9.19 -10.94 9.52
N TYR A 57 9.40 -9.62 9.65
CA TYR A 57 10.49 -8.94 8.95
C TYR A 57 11.86 -9.24 9.56
N SER A 58 11.96 -9.44 10.88
CA SER A 58 13.22 -9.88 11.51
C SER A 58 13.62 -11.25 10.99
N TYR A 59 12.67 -12.18 10.86
CA TYR A 59 12.93 -13.50 10.30
C TYR A 59 13.35 -13.43 8.83
N ALA A 60 12.64 -12.64 8.02
CA ALA A 60 12.97 -12.47 6.60
C ALA A 60 14.38 -11.85 6.42
N PHE A 61 14.68 -10.79 7.17
CA PHE A 61 15.96 -10.09 7.14
C PHE A 61 17.12 -10.96 7.64
N ALA A 62 16.91 -11.71 8.72
CA ALA A 62 17.90 -12.66 9.22
C ALA A 62 18.24 -13.74 8.19
N ARG A 63 17.22 -14.24 7.47
CA ARG A 63 17.39 -15.29 6.47
C ARG A 63 18.14 -14.79 5.23
N SER A 64 17.83 -13.60 4.71
CA SER A 64 18.51 -13.05 3.52
C SER A 64 19.97 -12.74 3.83
N GLU A 65 20.22 -12.13 4.98
CA GLU A 65 21.55 -11.61 5.36
C GLU A 65 22.38 -12.56 6.22
N ARG A 66 21.87 -13.77 6.47
CA ARG A 66 22.50 -14.84 7.27
C ARG A 66 22.85 -14.40 8.70
N PHE A 67 21.97 -13.63 9.32
CA PHE A 67 22.03 -13.31 10.74
C PHE A 67 21.23 -14.31 11.58
N ASP A 68 21.44 -14.27 12.90
CA ASP A 68 20.47 -14.81 13.84
C ASP A 68 19.23 -13.89 13.94
N THR A 69 18.04 -14.47 14.12
CA THR A 69 16.78 -13.72 14.16
C THR A 69 16.73 -12.72 15.32
N ALA A 70 17.27 -13.06 16.50
CA ALA A 70 17.29 -12.15 17.64
C ALA A 70 18.25 -10.97 17.39
N LYS A 71 19.35 -11.23 16.67
CA LYS A 71 20.25 -10.15 16.21
C LYS A 71 19.53 -9.23 15.21
N ALA A 72 18.83 -9.78 14.23
CA ALA A 72 18.06 -9.00 13.27
C ALA A 72 16.99 -8.13 13.96
N GLU A 73 16.23 -8.70 14.90
CA GLU A 73 15.24 -7.95 15.68
C GLU A 73 15.88 -6.80 16.47
N THR A 74 17.02 -7.05 17.13
CA THR A 74 17.74 -6.03 17.88
C THR A 74 18.17 -4.87 16.98
N VAL A 75 18.76 -5.17 15.82
CA VAL A 75 19.17 -4.17 14.83
C VAL A 75 17.97 -3.34 14.38
N LEU A 76 16.84 -3.96 14.07
CA LEU A 76 15.64 -3.25 13.62
C LEU A 76 15.06 -2.35 14.71
N ARG A 77 15.07 -2.80 15.97
CA ARG A 77 14.63 -1.99 17.12
C ARG A 77 15.52 -0.77 17.36
N ASP A 78 16.83 -0.96 17.28
CA ASP A 78 17.80 0.13 17.46
C ASP A 78 17.67 1.16 16.35
N LEU A 79 17.68 0.72 15.09
CA LEU A 79 17.54 1.63 13.94
C LEU A 79 16.19 2.35 13.94
N PHE A 80 15.12 1.67 14.36
CA PHE A 80 13.83 2.33 14.54
C PHE A 80 13.92 3.46 15.56
N LYS A 81 14.56 3.22 16.71
CA LYS A 81 14.71 4.22 17.76
C LYS A 81 15.56 5.40 17.31
N GLU A 82 16.67 5.15 16.63
CA GLU A 82 17.53 6.20 16.09
C GLU A 82 16.80 7.04 15.03
N ARG A 83 16.02 6.40 14.14
CA ARG A 83 15.29 7.11 13.08
C ARG A 83 14.10 7.91 13.60
N THR A 84 13.35 7.38 14.55
CA THR A 84 12.10 7.99 15.03
C THR A 84 12.29 8.85 16.27
N GLY A 85 13.38 8.63 17.02
CA GLY A 85 13.67 9.27 18.31
C GLY A 85 13.06 8.54 19.51
N GLN A 86 12.29 7.47 19.32
CA GLN A 86 11.61 6.74 20.38
C GLN A 86 11.50 5.24 20.12
N SER A 87 11.28 4.43 21.16
CA SER A 87 11.09 2.99 20.93
C SER A 87 9.70 2.70 20.35
N MET A 88 9.55 1.55 19.68
CA MET A 88 8.25 1.09 19.16
C MET A 88 7.19 0.99 20.26
N ASN A 89 7.58 0.62 21.49
CA ASN A 89 6.66 0.54 22.63
C ASN A 89 6.26 1.94 23.12
N ASP A 90 7.19 2.89 23.13
CA ASP A 90 6.91 4.27 23.55
C ASP A 90 5.93 4.91 22.56
N MET A 91 6.18 4.79 21.26
CA MET A 91 5.28 5.29 20.22
C MET A 91 3.86 4.71 20.35
N ARG A 92 3.75 3.39 20.56
CA ARG A 92 2.46 2.74 20.82
C ARG A 92 1.75 3.33 22.04
N LYS A 93 2.49 3.53 23.15
CA LYS A 93 1.91 4.07 24.39
C LYS A 93 1.49 5.52 24.21
N GLU A 94 2.28 6.34 23.54
CA GLU A 94 1.95 7.73 23.22
C GLU A 94 0.60 7.83 22.51
N PHE A 95 0.36 6.99 21.50
CA PHE A 95 -0.94 6.94 20.81
C PHE A 95 -2.09 6.56 21.74
N ALA A 96 -1.91 5.54 22.58
CA ALA A 96 -2.93 5.10 23.53
C ALA A 96 -3.25 6.20 24.57
N GLU A 97 -2.21 6.84 25.13
CA GLU A 97 -2.38 7.93 26.08
C GLU A 97 -3.05 9.16 25.47
N ARG A 98 -2.74 9.50 24.21
CA ARG A 98 -3.43 10.61 23.52
C ARG A 98 -4.90 10.28 23.27
N ALA A 99 -5.21 9.05 22.88
CA ALA A 99 -6.58 8.59 22.67
C ALA A 99 -7.43 8.68 23.96
N GLU A 100 -6.85 8.36 25.12
CA GLU A 100 -7.51 8.51 26.43
C GLU A 100 -7.75 9.97 26.82
N LYS A 101 -6.85 10.88 26.42
CA LYS A 101 -6.88 12.30 26.78
C LYS A 101 -7.67 13.18 25.81
N LEU A 102 -8.33 12.60 24.80
CA LEU A 102 -9.16 13.38 23.89
C LEU A 102 -10.35 13.99 24.63
N THR A 103 -10.54 15.30 24.39
CA THR A 103 -11.72 16.05 24.84
C THR A 103 -12.98 15.61 24.08
N ASP A 104 -14.15 15.88 24.66
CA ASP A 104 -15.43 15.56 24.01
C ASP A 104 -15.60 16.33 22.70
N GLU A 105 -15.14 17.57 22.62
CA GLU A 105 -15.17 18.37 21.40
C GLU A 105 -14.31 17.75 20.28
N GLN A 106 -13.12 17.23 20.63
CA GLN A 106 -12.26 16.54 19.66
C GLN A 106 -12.87 15.22 19.18
N ARG A 107 -13.55 14.49 20.07
CA ARG A 107 -14.26 13.26 19.71
C ARG A 107 -15.40 13.57 18.75
N GLN A 108 -16.26 14.52 19.10
CA GLN A 108 -17.39 14.96 18.28
C GLN A 108 -16.96 15.47 16.90
N GLY A 109 -15.77 16.07 16.79
CA GLY A 109 -15.17 16.46 15.50
C GLY A 109 -15.02 15.31 14.51
N ALA A 110 -14.93 14.05 14.97
CA ALA A 110 -14.85 12.87 14.10
C ALA A 110 -16.10 12.67 13.23
N TYR A 111 -17.26 13.20 13.65
CA TYR A 111 -18.49 13.15 12.85
C TYR A 111 -18.31 13.83 11.49
N GLN A 112 -17.67 15.00 11.44
CA GLN A 112 -17.47 15.73 10.17
C GLN A 112 -16.65 14.89 9.19
N TYR A 113 -15.59 14.24 9.68
CA TYR A 113 -14.77 13.32 8.88
C TYR A 113 -15.58 12.14 8.33
N ALA A 114 -16.55 11.63 9.09
CA ALA A 114 -17.44 10.56 8.64
C ALA A 114 -18.37 11.03 7.51
N VAL A 115 -18.97 12.22 7.63
CA VAL A 115 -19.90 12.76 6.62
C VAL A 115 -19.16 13.18 5.34
N ASP A 116 -17.95 13.71 5.46
CA ASP A 116 -17.13 14.10 4.31
C ASP A 116 -16.78 12.91 3.39
N ILE A 117 -16.88 11.67 3.89
CA ILE A 117 -16.78 10.46 3.04
C ILE A 117 -17.83 10.51 1.92
N GLY A 118 -19.04 10.97 2.21
CA GLY A 118 -20.10 11.12 1.21
C GLY A 118 -19.69 12.04 0.07
N VAL A 119 -19.11 13.19 0.41
CA VAL A 119 -18.58 14.15 -0.56
C VAL A 119 -17.47 13.53 -1.40
N MET A 120 -16.58 12.74 -0.79
CA MET A 120 -15.50 12.05 -1.48
C MET A 120 -15.99 10.93 -2.40
N VAL A 121 -17.04 10.19 -2.04
CA VAL A 121 -17.58 9.11 -2.90
C VAL A 121 -18.41 9.69 -4.04
N GLU A 122 -19.15 10.77 -3.80
CA GLU A 122 -19.97 11.43 -4.81
C GLU A 122 -19.12 12.20 -5.84
N ASN A 123 -18.12 12.97 -5.37
CA ASN A 123 -17.34 13.90 -6.21
C ASN A 123 -15.88 13.49 -6.42
N GLY A 124 -15.34 12.62 -5.56
CA GLY A 124 -13.95 12.20 -5.64
C GLY A 124 -13.80 11.14 -6.72
N ASP A 125 -13.12 11.53 -7.81
CA ASP A 125 -12.74 10.71 -8.98
C ASP A 125 -12.68 9.20 -8.70
N LYS A 126 -13.84 8.53 -8.78
CA LYS A 126 -14.02 7.09 -8.57
C LYS A 126 -13.41 6.57 -7.26
N LEU A 127 -13.68 7.23 -6.15
CA LEU A 127 -13.34 6.73 -4.82
C LEU A 127 -14.46 5.87 -4.25
N SER A 128 -14.15 4.62 -3.92
CA SER A 128 -15.08 3.79 -3.14
C SER A 128 -15.10 4.21 -1.67
N PHE A 129 -16.19 3.89 -0.99
CA PHE A 129 -16.38 4.14 0.44
C PHE A 129 -15.18 3.67 1.26
N ASN A 130 -14.70 2.43 1.05
CA ASN A 130 -13.58 1.89 1.82
C ASN A 130 -12.29 2.71 1.65
N ARG A 131 -12.05 3.27 0.46
CA ARG A 131 -10.87 4.11 0.20
C ARG A 131 -11.03 5.48 0.84
N ALA A 132 -12.20 6.09 0.72
CA ALA A 132 -12.52 7.37 1.36
C ALA A 132 -12.49 7.26 2.89
N PHE A 133 -13.04 6.20 3.47
CA PHE A 133 -13.00 5.92 4.90
C PHE A 133 -11.56 5.73 5.41
N ALA A 134 -10.72 4.99 4.68
CA ALA A 134 -9.31 4.84 5.01
C ALA A 134 -8.57 6.19 4.96
N HIS A 135 -8.85 7.02 3.94
CA HIS A 135 -8.25 8.34 3.84
C HIS A 135 -8.66 9.24 5.00
N GLN A 136 -9.97 9.35 5.30
CA GLN A 136 -10.45 10.23 6.36
C GLN A 136 -9.99 9.79 7.75
N SER A 137 -9.96 8.48 8.02
CA SER A 137 -9.39 7.98 9.28
C SER A 137 -7.90 8.26 9.42
N GLN A 138 -7.13 8.22 8.32
CA GLN A 138 -5.72 8.61 8.34
C GLN A 138 -5.56 10.11 8.64
N THR A 139 -6.36 10.96 7.99
CA THR A 139 -6.33 12.42 8.21
C THR A 139 -6.67 12.75 9.67
N LEU A 140 -7.76 12.22 10.18
CA LEU A 140 -8.18 12.41 11.57
C LEU A 140 -7.15 11.85 12.56
N GLY A 141 -6.59 10.68 12.26
CA GLY A 141 -5.53 10.05 13.06
C GLY A 141 -4.30 10.94 13.18
N GLN A 142 -3.90 11.58 12.08
CA GLN A 142 -2.79 12.54 12.07
C GLN A 142 -3.11 13.81 12.86
N GLU A 143 -4.29 14.39 12.66
CA GLU A 143 -4.70 15.63 13.34
C GLU A 143 -4.75 15.45 14.86
N LEU A 144 -5.37 14.35 15.32
CA LEU A 144 -5.48 14.05 16.75
C LEU A 144 -4.26 13.31 17.30
N SER A 145 -3.31 12.93 16.43
CA SER A 145 -2.15 12.11 16.77
C SER A 145 -2.53 10.84 17.53
N ILE A 146 -3.46 10.08 16.96
CA ILE A 146 -3.96 8.78 17.41
C ILE A 146 -3.74 7.76 16.28
N THR A 147 -4.04 6.49 16.53
CA THR A 147 -3.94 5.49 15.46
C THR A 147 -5.10 5.60 14.48
N ASP A 148 -4.88 5.19 13.21
CA ASP A 148 -5.94 5.13 12.20
C ASP A 148 -7.09 4.24 12.69
N ALA A 149 -6.77 3.13 13.38
CA ALA A 149 -7.76 2.23 13.95
C ALA A 149 -8.66 2.92 15.00
N TYR A 150 -8.08 3.75 15.87
CA TYR A 150 -8.86 4.50 16.86
C TYR A 150 -9.70 5.60 16.19
N ALA A 151 -9.13 6.31 15.21
CA ALA A 151 -9.84 7.30 14.42
C ALA A 151 -11.07 6.70 13.70
N LYS A 152 -10.94 5.49 13.15
CA LYS A 152 -12.07 4.75 12.56
C LYS A 152 -13.17 4.50 13.57
N SER A 153 -12.83 4.04 14.78
CA SER A 153 -13.82 3.81 15.83
C SER A 153 -14.57 5.09 16.19
N LEU A 154 -13.86 6.21 16.38
CA LEU A 154 -14.49 7.51 16.64
C LEU A 154 -15.46 7.91 15.54
N MET A 155 -15.04 7.82 14.28
CA MET A 155 -15.91 8.16 13.15
C MET A 155 -17.18 7.31 13.13
N ILE A 156 -17.08 6.01 13.43
CA ILE A 156 -18.25 5.11 13.49
C ILE A 156 -19.16 5.47 14.66
N GLU A 157 -18.59 5.68 15.85
CA GLU A 157 -19.32 5.98 17.07
C GLU A 157 -20.09 7.31 16.96
N GLU A 158 -19.42 8.36 16.51
CA GLU A 158 -20.02 9.68 16.38
C GLU A 158 -21.05 9.74 15.23
N PHE A 159 -20.80 9.06 14.11
CA PHE A 159 -21.80 8.94 13.05
C PHE A 159 -23.07 8.24 13.56
N ARG A 160 -22.90 7.13 14.29
CA ARG A 160 -24.05 6.42 14.87
C ARG A 160 -24.79 7.29 15.89
N ALA A 161 -24.09 8.06 16.71
CA ALA A 161 -24.69 8.93 17.70
C ALA A 161 -25.56 10.05 17.09
N VAL A 162 -25.14 10.60 15.94
CA VAL A 162 -25.85 11.71 15.28
C VAL A 162 -26.92 11.23 14.30
N GLU A 163 -26.60 10.25 13.44
CA GLU A 163 -27.47 9.78 12.35
C GLU A 163 -28.41 8.64 12.78
N ASN A 164 -28.15 8.03 13.94
CA ASN A 164 -28.84 6.81 14.38
C ASN A 164 -28.81 5.70 13.31
N ALA A 165 -27.69 5.61 12.57
CA ALA A 165 -27.46 4.70 11.46
C ALA A 165 -26.04 4.10 11.50
N GLU A 166 -25.83 3.00 10.78
CA GLU A 166 -24.52 2.36 10.67
C GLU A 166 -23.72 2.96 9.52
N LEU A 167 -22.54 3.51 9.82
CA LEU A 167 -21.66 4.15 8.84
C LEU A 167 -21.33 3.25 7.64
N PHE A 168 -21.13 1.95 7.88
CA PHE A 168 -20.81 0.98 6.82
C PHE A 168 -21.99 0.67 5.90
N GLU A 169 -23.20 0.61 6.43
CA GLU A 169 -24.40 0.38 5.59
C GLU A 169 -24.67 1.64 4.75
N TRP A 170 -24.58 2.82 5.35
CA TRP A 170 -24.64 4.09 4.61
C TRP A 170 -23.55 4.17 3.52
N GLY A 171 -22.33 3.77 3.85
CA GLY A 171 -21.21 3.70 2.89
C GLY A 171 -21.46 2.77 1.72
N LYS A 172 -22.11 1.62 1.97
CA LYS A 172 -22.49 0.68 0.91
C LYS A 172 -23.54 1.29 -0.01
N GLU A 173 -24.53 1.98 0.53
CA GLU A 173 -25.55 2.69 -0.25
C GLU A 173 -24.92 3.79 -1.14
N LEU A 174 -23.94 4.53 -0.60
CA LEU A 174 -23.16 5.50 -1.38
C LEU A 174 -22.42 4.84 -2.55
N ASP A 175 -21.74 3.71 -2.29
CA ASP A 175 -21.02 2.98 -3.32
C ASP A 175 -21.96 2.47 -4.43
N GLU A 176 -23.16 1.99 -4.06
CA GLU A 176 -24.16 1.52 -5.02
C GLU A 176 -24.74 2.67 -5.86
N ARG A 177 -24.94 3.83 -5.25
CA ARG A 177 -25.53 4.99 -5.89
C ARG A 177 -24.56 5.74 -6.80
N PHE A 178 -23.30 5.89 -6.38
CA PHE A 178 -22.35 6.79 -7.05
C PHE A 178 -21.15 6.06 -7.64
N TYR A 179 -20.51 5.16 -6.88
CA TYR A 179 -19.25 4.53 -7.32
C TYR A 179 -19.47 3.43 -8.37
N ARG A 180 -20.35 2.45 -8.11
CA ARG A 180 -20.60 1.31 -9.01
C ARG A 180 -20.98 1.74 -10.43
N PRO A 181 -21.92 2.71 -10.63
CA PRO A 181 -22.28 3.15 -11.97
C PRO A 181 -21.09 3.72 -12.77
N GLN A 182 -20.19 4.45 -12.11
CA GLN A 182 -19.00 5.02 -12.76
C GLN A 182 -18.03 3.92 -13.22
N ILE A 183 -17.83 2.89 -12.41
CA ILE A 183 -16.94 1.76 -12.74
C ILE A 183 -17.52 0.87 -13.84
N GLU A 184 -18.83 0.62 -13.80
CA GLU A 184 -19.50 -0.16 -14.84
C GLU A 184 -19.48 0.55 -16.19
N ALA A 185 -19.70 1.87 -16.22
CA ALA A 185 -19.56 2.68 -17.43
C ALA A 185 -18.15 2.59 -18.01
N GLU A 186 -17.10 2.75 -17.19
CA GLU A 186 -15.72 2.63 -17.66
C GLU A 186 -15.42 1.22 -18.19
N LYS A 187 -15.91 0.20 -17.50
CA LYS A 187 -15.72 -1.19 -17.94
C LYS A 187 -16.37 -1.43 -19.30
N ALA A 188 -17.59 -0.94 -19.51
CA ALA A 188 -18.28 -1.02 -20.80
C ALA A 188 -17.54 -0.26 -21.91
N GLU A 189 -17.04 0.95 -21.62
CA GLU A 189 -16.22 1.72 -22.57
C GLU A 189 -14.94 0.99 -22.95
N ARG A 190 -14.23 0.43 -21.96
CA ARG A 190 -12.99 -0.33 -22.18
C ARG A 190 -13.25 -1.59 -23.00
N GLU A 191 -14.36 -2.28 -22.78
CA GLU A 191 -14.76 -3.45 -23.56
C GLU A 191 -15.15 -3.08 -25.00
N ALA A 192 -15.84 -1.95 -25.21
CA ALA A 192 -16.17 -1.43 -26.53
C ALA A 192 -14.90 -1.04 -27.31
N GLN A 193 -13.96 -0.34 -26.68
CA GLN A 193 -12.67 0.02 -27.27
C GLN A 193 -11.86 -1.22 -27.67
N ARG A 194 -11.74 -2.21 -26.76
CA ARG A 194 -11.06 -3.48 -27.06
C ARG A 194 -11.71 -4.26 -28.20
N SER A 195 -13.03 -4.19 -28.32
CA SER A 195 -13.77 -4.87 -29.38
C SER A 195 -13.57 -4.18 -30.74
N GLN A 196 -13.46 -2.84 -30.76
CA GLN A 196 -13.12 -2.07 -31.97
C GLN A 196 -11.67 -2.28 -32.42
N GLU A 197 -10.72 -2.39 -31.48
CA GLU A 197 -9.32 -2.72 -31.81
C GLU A 197 -9.19 -4.13 -32.40
N LYS A 198 -9.90 -5.11 -31.85
CA LYS A 198 -9.93 -6.49 -32.36
C LYS A 198 -10.62 -6.63 -33.72
N SER A 199 -11.59 -5.78 -34.05
CA SER A 199 -12.23 -5.80 -35.37
C SER A 199 -11.36 -5.13 -36.43
N ARG A 200 -10.64 -4.05 -36.09
CA ARG A 200 -9.66 -3.39 -36.98
C ARG A 200 -8.46 -4.29 -37.30
N SER A 201 -7.97 -5.08 -36.35
CA SER A 201 -6.86 -6.02 -36.59
C SER A 201 -7.26 -7.24 -37.44
N ARG A 202 -8.54 -7.62 -37.46
CA ARG A 202 -9.05 -8.70 -38.32
C ARG A 202 -9.39 -8.26 -39.74
N SER A 203 -9.67 -6.97 -39.96
CA SER A 203 -9.94 -6.44 -41.30
C SER A 203 -8.67 -6.17 -42.12
N SER A 204 -7.49 -6.01 -41.50
CA SER A 204 -6.22 -5.83 -42.22
C SER A 204 -5.61 -7.14 -42.75
N ASP A 205 -6.16 -8.30 -42.37
CA ASP A 205 -5.60 -9.62 -42.70
C ASP A 205 -6.42 -10.41 -43.75
N ARG A 206 -7.40 -9.75 -44.40
CA ARG A 206 -8.26 -10.35 -45.45
C ARG A 206 -8.12 -9.70 -46.83
N GLY A 207 -7.03 -8.97 -47.06
CA GLY A 207 -6.75 -8.25 -48.30
C GLY A 207 -5.52 -8.72 -49.08
N GLY A 208 -5.14 -10.00 -48.99
CA GLY A 208 -3.96 -10.51 -49.70
C GLY A 208 -4.06 -11.99 -50.05
N THR A 209 -4.86 -12.33 -51.06
CA THR A 209 -4.76 -13.62 -51.76
C THR A 209 -4.18 -13.40 -53.15
N GLU A 210 -3.33 -14.37 -53.57
CA GLU A 210 -2.82 -14.64 -54.93
C GLU A 210 -1.60 -13.81 -55.36
N THR A 211 -0.47 -14.35 -55.83
CA THR A 211 -0.14 -15.58 -56.57
C THR A 211 1.36 -15.88 -56.39
N ARG A 212 1.78 -17.16 -56.37
CA ARG A 212 2.77 -17.71 -57.34
C ARG A 212 2.99 -19.21 -57.11
N SER A 213 2.27 -20.01 -57.88
CA SER A 213 2.62 -21.39 -58.20
C SER A 213 3.78 -21.40 -59.19
N THR A 214 4.89 -22.07 -58.86
CA THR A 214 5.71 -22.76 -59.86
C THR A 214 6.30 -24.03 -59.24
N ALA A 215 5.73 -25.16 -59.66
CA ALA A 215 6.32 -26.48 -59.49
C ALA A 215 7.48 -26.69 -60.47
N ARG A 216 8.49 -27.46 -60.04
CA ARG A 216 9.40 -28.37 -60.80
C ARG A 216 10.72 -28.52 -60.02
N THR A 217 11.44 -29.64 -59.92
CA THR A 217 11.26 -31.08 -60.13
C THR A 217 12.48 -31.72 -59.42
N SER A 218 12.30 -32.93 -58.87
CA SER A 218 13.30 -33.99 -58.66
C SER A 218 14.78 -33.64 -58.42
N SER A 219 15.33 -34.11 -57.30
CA SER A 219 16.23 -35.28 -57.29
C SER A 219 16.79 -35.55 -55.89
N ARG A 220 16.39 -36.69 -55.32
CA ARG A 220 17.19 -37.42 -54.32
C ARG A 220 18.33 -38.11 -55.09
N PRO A 221 19.53 -38.28 -54.51
CA PRO A 221 19.74 -39.55 -53.82
C PRO A 221 20.64 -39.51 -52.57
N ARG A 222 20.35 -40.50 -51.70
CA ARG A 222 21.24 -41.35 -50.89
C ARG A 222 22.40 -40.72 -50.10
N GLY A 223 22.41 -41.01 -48.79
CA GLY A 223 23.55 -40.80 -47.89
C GLY A 223 24.78 -41.66 -48.21
N PRO A 224 25.79 -41.62 -47.32
CA PRO A 224 25.98 -42.78 -46.47
C PRO A 224 26.25 -42.45 -45.00
N GLU A 225 25.97 -43.44 -44.15
CA GLU A 225 26.55 -43.61 -42.81
C GLU A 225 28.08 -43.44 -42.84
N MET A 226 28.67 -42.88 -41.78
CA MET A 226 29.74 -43.57 -41.04
C MET A 226 29.95 -42.96 -39.66
N ARG A 227 29.97 -43.88 -38.70
CA ARG A 227 30.49 -43.82 -37.32
C ARG A 227 31.76 -42.96 -37.16
N ARG A 228 31.86 -42.24 -36.05
CA ARG A 228 32.60 -42.66 -34.85
C ARG A 228 32.19 -41.80 -33.65
#